data_AF-A0A2G0Y5P5-F1
#
_entry.id   AF-A0A2G0Y5P5-F1
#
_cell.length_a   1.000
_cell.length_b   1.000
_cell.length_c   1.000
_cell.angle_alpha   90.00
_cell.angle_beta   90.00
_cell.angle_gamma   90.00
#
_symmetry.space_group_name_H-M   'P 1'
#
loop_
_entity.id
_entity.type
_entity.pdbx_description
1 polymer ?
#
loop_
_entity_poly.entity_id
_entity_poly.type
_entity_poly.pdbx_seq_one_letter_code
_entity_poly.pdbx_strand_id
1 'polypeptide(L)'
;MTHSVVNIDHLKQQVLPELFAFPARLGEYGGVADSSAKIDQLSDLMESGSAAALAAKIAEILSKMADASPEQITRKPTWFEKVLGGAVEKQVRYQVARSTLEQLLAEAEGHAQGVRDTVSAISRMIVAHAEEAEALKVFIQAGREFLEENPLIGTVAEGEIEFDRPRERLARKLANLATLLASHELSVSQMKLSRAQALDMLDRFRETVTVLVPVWRQHTLTLITTKHMSPAMVEAASKAHQALMASLSESLNGVKH
;
A
#
# COMPACT_ATOMS: atom_id res chain seq x y z
N MET A 1 4.18 2.10 -29.62
CA MET A 1 4.70 0.92 -30.32
C MET A 1 3.69 -0.19 -30.14
N THR A 2 3.17 -0.75 -31.23
CA THR A 2 2.20 -1.85 -31.21
C THR A 2 2.82 -3.05 -30.51
N HIS A 3 2.32 -3.41 -29.33
CA HIS A 3 2.61 -4.69 -28.70
C HIS A 3 2.08 -5.78 -29.64
N SER A 4 2.98 -6.35 -30.45
CA SER A 4 2.70 -7.60 -31.14
C SER A 4 2.32 -8.60 -30.05
N VAL A 5 1.06 -9.03 -30.03
CA VAL A 5 0.61 -10.08 -29.12
C VAL A 5 1.49 -11.29 -29.42
N VAL A 6 2.39 -11.60 -28.49
CA VAL A 6 3.26 -12.77 -28.59
C VAL A 6 2.34 -13.99 -28.57
N ASN A 7 2.29 -14.74 -29.67
CA ASN A 7 1.46 -15.91 -29.83
C ASN A 7 2.33 -17.17 -29.77
N ILE A 8 1.87 -18.18 -29.02
CA ILE A 8 2.50 -19.51 -28.90
C ILE A 8 2.79 -20.11 -30.27
N ASP A 9 1.85 -20.07 -31.22
CA ASP A 9 2.03 -20.66 -32.55
C ASP A 9 3.16 -19.99 -33.33
N HIS A 10 3.24 -18.66 -33.28
CA HIS A 10 4.31 -17.91 -33.93
C HIS A 10 5.68 -18.22 -33.31
N LEU A 11 5.73 -18.33 -31.98
CA LEU A 11 6.95 -18.72 -31.27
C LEU A 11 7.42 -20.12 -31.69
N LYS A 12 6.51 -21.09 -31.78
CA LYS A 12 6.83 -22.48 -32.13
C LYS A 12 7.16 -22.67 -33.61
N GLN A 13 6.51 -21.95 -34.51
CA GLN A 13 6.66 -22.15 -35.96
C GLN A 13 7.76 -21.29 -36.59
N GLN A 14 8.10 -20.15 -36.00
CA GLN A 14 9.06 -19.21 -36.58
C GLN A 14 10.26 -18.98 -35.67
N VAL A 15 10.02 -18.51 -34.43
CA VAL A 15 11.10 -18.06 -33.55
C VAL A 15 11.98 -19.21 -33.07
N LEU A 16 11.40 -20.25 -32.49
CA LEU A 16 12.16 -21.38 -31.93
C LEU A 16 12.94 -22.15 -32.99
N PRO A 17 12.38 -22.49 -34.17
CA PRO A 17 13.15 -23.08 -35.27
C PRO A 17 14.33 -22.21 -35.72
N GLU A 18 14.12 -20.90 -35.87
CA GLU A 18 15.18 -19.96 -36.24
C GLU A 18 16.30 -19.92 -35.19
N LEU A 19 15.96 -19.96 -33.89
CA LEU A 19 16.94 -19.99 -32.81
C LEU A 19 17.76 -21.28 -32.77
N PHE A 20 17.20 -22.42 -33.19
CA PHE A 20 17.98 -23.66 -33.35
C PHE A 20 18.81 -23.66 -34.64
N ALA A 21 18.39 -22.95 -35.69
CA ALA A 21 19.22 -22.73 -36.88
C ALA A 21 20.38 -21.74 -36.61
N PHE A 22 20.18 -20.79 -35.68
CA PHE A 22 21.19 -19.80 -35.27
C PHE A 22 21.36 -19.74 -33.73
N PRO A 23 22.01 -20.75 -33.12
CA PRO A 23 22.11 -20.90 -31.65
C PRO A 23 22.78 -19.74 -30.90
N ALA A 24 23.53 -18.88 -31.60
CA ALA A 24 24.11 -17.67 -31.01
C ALA A 24 23.03 -16.75 -30.39
N ARG A 25 21.82 -16.74 -30.96
CA ARG A 25 20.71 -15.87 -30.55
C ARG A 25 19.82 -16.46 -29.46
N LEU A 26 20.07 -17.71 -29.06
CA LEU A 26 19.24 -18.43 -28.10
C LEU A 26 19.16 -17.73 -26.72
N GLY A 27 20.17 -16.89 -26.39
CA GLY A 27 20.16 -16.03 -25.21
C GLY A 27 19.08 -14.94 -25.23
N GLU A 28 18.61 -14.53 -26.41
CA GLU A 28 17.61 -13.48 -26.65
C GLU A 28 16.17 -14.00 -26.44
N TYR A 29 15.97 -15.32 -26.37
CA TYR A 29 14.64 -15.93 -26.24
C TYR A 29 13.93 -15.46 -24.96
N GLY A 30 12.72 -14.91 -25.08
CA GLY A 30 12.01 -14.35 -23.94
C GLY A 30 12.77 -13.21 -23.25
N GLY A 31 13.56 -12.43 -24.00
CA GLY A 31 14.18 -11.21 -23.50
C GLY A 31 13.12 -10.19 -23.06
N VAL A 32 12.75 -10.23 -21.78
CA VAL A 32 11.89 -9.24 -21.14
C VAL A 32 12.78 -8.09 -20.66
N ALA A 33 12.34 -6.86 -20.88
CA ALA A 33 13.08 -5.65 -20.51
C ALA A 33 13.33 -5.58 -18.99
N ASP A 34 14.46 -4.96 -18.64
CA ASP A 34 15.05 -4.78 -17.31
C ASP A 34 14.07 -4.72 -16.12
N SER A 35 13.83 -5.86 -15.46
CA SER A 35 12.97 -5.96 -14.28
C SER A 35 13.58 -5.32 -13.02
N SER A 36 14.89 -5.03 -13.02
CA SER A 36 15.61 -4.50 -11.83
C SER A 36 15.16 -3.09 -11.47
N ALA A 37 15.10 -2.18 -12.45
CA ALA A 37 14.70 -0.80 -12.27
C ALA A 37 13.26 -0.64 -11.74
N LYS A 38 12.37 -1.59 -12.03
CA LYS A 38 10.97 -1.59 -11.55
C LYS A 38 10.84 -2.05 -10.10
N ILE A 39 11.71 -2.95 -9.66
CA ILE A 39 11.77 -3.44 -8.27
C ILE A 39 12.32 -2.33 -7.36
N ASP A 40 13.34 -1.60 -7.79
CA ASP A 40 13.87 -0.47 -7.03
C ASP A 40 12.83 0.64 -6.85
N GLN A 41 12.08 0.96 -7.91
CA GLN A 41 10.97 1.91 -7.84
C GLN A 41 9.85 1.46 -6.87
N LEU A 42 9.60 0.15 -6.77
CA LEU A 42 8.66 -0.39 -5.78
C LEU A 42 9.18 -0.18 -4.35
N SER A 43 10.46 -0.46 -4.13
CA SER A 43 11.12 -0.29 -2.84
C SER A 43 11.04 1.17 -2.38
N ASP A 44 11.38 2.12 -3.25
CA ASP A 44 11.31 3.55 -2.95
C ASP A 44 9.87 4.01 -2.63
N LEU A 45 8.87 3.51 -3.37
CA LEU A 45 7.47 3.84 -3.11
C LEU A 45 6.96 3.23 -1.81
N MET A 46 7.41 2.03 -1.45
CA MET A 46 7.09 1.40 -0.17
C MET A 46 7.80 2.09 1.00
N GLU A 47 9.04 2.57 0.80
CA GLU A 47 9.80 3.34 1.79
C GLU A 47 9.31 4.78 1.93
N SER A 48 8.63 5.34 0.92
CA SER A 48 8.13 6.73 0.93
C SER A 48 7.13 7.06 2.04
N GLY A 49 6.75 6.09 2.89
CA GLY A 49 6.30 6.34 4.26
C GLY A 49 4.95 7.02 4.41
N SER A 50 4.23 7.30 3.33
CA SER A 50 3.01 8.12 3.35
C SER A 50 1.89 7.49 4.20
N ALA A 51 1.74 6.16 4.15
CA ALA A 51 0.76 5.45 4.99
C ALA A 51 1.14 5.46 6.48
N ALA A 52 2.44 5.32 6.80
CA ALA A 52 2.93 5.40 8.17
C ALA A 52 2.84 6.83 8.72
N ALA A 53 3.13 7.84 7.90
CA ALA A 53 2.96 9.24 8.24
C ALA A 53 1.49 9.59 8.50
N LEU A 54 0.58 9.10 7.66
CA LEU A 54 -0.86 9.25 7.87
C LEU A 54 -1.31 8.56 9.17
N ALA A 55 -0.84 7.35 9.44
CA ALA A 55 -1.14 6.64 10.69
C ALA A 55 -0.67 7.42 11.92
N ALA A 56 0.56 7.96 11.87
CA ALA A 56 1.11 8.78 12.94
C ALA A 56 0.28 10.05 13.17
N LYS A 57 -0.18 10.69 12.09
CA LYS A 57 -1.04 11.88 12.19
C LYS A 57 -2.44 11.58 12.70
N ILE A 58 -3.03 10.44 12.30
CA ILE A 58 -4.27 9.97 12.92
C ILE A 58 -4.05 9.80 14.43
N ALA A 59 -3.00 9.08 14.86
CA ALA A 59 -2.72 8.90 16.29
C ALA A 59 -2.55 10.24 17.04
N GLU A 60 -1.89 11.23 16.43
CA GLU A 60 -1.76 12.58 16.98
C GLU A 60 -3.11 13.29 17.12
N ILE A 61 -3.97 13.23 16.09
CA ILE A 61 -5.35 13.76 16.12
C ILE A 61 -6.11 13.17 17.30
N LEU A 62 -6.04 11.86 17.49
CA LEU A 62 -6.76 11.17 18.57
C LEU A 62 -6.23 11.55 19.95
N SER A 63 -4.91 11.65 20.10
CA SER A 63 -4.29 12.13 21.33
C SER A 63 -4.77 13.55 21.67
N LYS A 64 -4.87 14.45 20.69
CA LYS A 64 -5.37 15.81 20.93
C LYS A 64 -6.85 15.87 21.25
N MET A 65 -7.65 14.98 20.67
CA MET A 65 -9.06 14.85 21.05
C MET A 65 -9.20 14.34 22.49
N ALA A 66 -8.34 13.42 22.94
CA ALA A 66 -8.30 12.91 24.31
C ALA A 66 -7.78 13.95 25.32
N ASP A 67 -6.77 14.75 24.95
CA ASP A 67 -6.28 15.86 25.78
C ASP A 67 -7.39 16.91 26.00
N ALA A 68 -8.23 17.11 25.00
CA ALA A 68 -9.37 18.00 25.09
C ALA A 68 -10.63 17.30 25.67
N SER A 69 -10.44 16.48 26.72
CA SER A 69 -11.53 15.76 27.37
C SER A 69 -12.46 16.67 28.18
N PRO A 70 -13.70 16.22 28.44
CA PRO A 70 -14.67 16.93 29.29
C PRO A 70 -14.10 17.38 30.64
N GLU A 71 -13.28 16.55 31.28
CA GLU A 71 -12.64 16.82 32.57
C GLU A 71 -11.58 17.93 32.46
N GLN A 72 -10.77 17.91 31.41
CA GLN A 72 -9.72 18.93 31.20
C GLN A 72 -10.32 20.29 30.83
N ILE A 73 -11.36 20.30 29.99
CA ILE A 73 -12.04 21.53 29.56
C ILE A 73 -12.85 22.15 30.70
N THR A 74 -13.39 21.33 31.61
CA THR A 74 -14.22 21.82 32.72
C THR A 74 -13.45 22.14 34.00
N ARG A 75 -12.16 21.74 34.09
CA ARG A 75 -11.29 22.00 35.24
C ARG A 75 -11.22 23.50 35.59
N LYS A 76 -11.48 23.82 36.87
CA LYS A 76 -11.35 25.18 37.40
C LYS A 76 -9.88 25.64 37.27
N PRO A 77 -9.62 26.88 36.79
CA PRO A 77 -8.27 27.39 36.70
C PRO A 77 -7.63 27.52 38.09
N THR A 78 -6.36 27.12 38.18
CA THR A 78 -5.56 27.15 39.41
C THR A 78 -5.27 28.60 39.80
N TRP A 79 -5.03 28.89 41.08
CA TRP A 79 -4.84 30.26 41.56
C TRP A 79 -3.67 30.99 40.87
N PHE A 80 -2.57 30.29 40.57
CA PHE A 80 -1.45 30.82 39.79
C PHE A 80 -1.83 31.18 38.34
N GLU A 81 -2.69 30.37 37.70
CA GLU A 81 -3.19 30.62 36.35
C GLU A 81 -4.08 31.87 36.32
N LYS A 82 -4.86 32.13 37.38
CA LYS A 82 -5.65 33.36 37.50
C LYS A 82 -4.80 34.61 37.64
N VAL A 83 -3.66 34.52 38.34
CA VAL A 83 -2.75 35.64 38.61
C VAL A 83 -1.91 36.01 37.39
N LEU A 84 -1.53 35.04 36.55
CA LEU A 84 -0.79 35.27 35.30
C LEU A 84 -1.69 35.68 34.12
N GLY A 85 -2.97 36.00 34.35
CA GLY A 85 -3.95 36.29 33.29
C GLY A 85 -4.41 35.05 32.51
N GLY A 86 -3.98 33.86 32.91
CA GLY A 86 -4.32 32.55 32.33
C GLY A 86 -5.65 31.96 32.80
N ALA A 87 -6.60 32.79 33.28
CA ALA A 87 -8.00 32.38 33.42
C ALA A 87 -8.65 32.28 32.04
N VAL A 88 -8.10 31.40 31.19
CA VAL A 88 -8.62 31.13 29.86
C VAL A 88 -9.99 30.50 30.02
N GLU A 89 -11.01 31.20 29.56
CA GLU A 89 -12.40 30.75 29.60
C GLU A 89 -12.54 29.41 28.88
N LYS A 90 -13.44 28.52 29.35
CA LYS A 90 -13.67 27.19 28.74
C LYS A 90 -13.91 27.28 27.23
N GLN A 91 -14.54 28.36 26.78
CA GLN A 91 -14.76 28.66 25.36
C GLN A 91 -13.45 28.89 24.60
N VAL A 92 -12.50 29.63 25.18
CA VAL A 92 -11.19 29.87 24.55
C VAL A 92 -10.36 28.58 24.52
N ARG A 93 -10.40 27.76 25.58
CA ARG A 93 -9.75 26.43 25.57
C ARG A 93 -10.30 25.52 24.47
N TYR A 94 -11.63 25.51 24.29
CA TYR A 94 -12.28 24.80 23.21
C TYR A 94 -11.90 25.34 21.82
N GLN A 95 -11.87 26.67 21.65
CA GLN A 95 -11.47 27.30 20.39
C GLN A 95 -10.04 26.95 20.01
N VAL A 96 -9.11 26.97 20.97
CA VAL A 96 -7.71 26.55 20.76
C VAL A 96 -7.64 25.08 20.36
N ALA A 97 -8.28 24.18 21.13
CA ALA A 97 -8.29 22.75 20.82
C ALA A 97 -8.88 22.47 19.43
N ARG A 98 -9.98 23.15 19.08
CA ARG A 98 -10.58 23.06 17.74
C ARG A 98 -9.63 23.56 16.66
N SER A 99 -9.01 24.72 16.84
CA SER A 99 -8.07 25.28 15.86
C SER A 99 -6.87 24.36 15.62
N THR A 100 -6.31 23.78 16.68
CA THR A 100 -5.24 22.78 16.59
C THR A 100 -5.72 21.53 15.84
N LEU A 101 -6.94 21.07 16.11
CA LEU A 101 -7.53 19.93 15.41
C LEU A 101 -7.71 20.19 13.92
N GLU A 102 -8.19 21.37 13.52
CA GLU A 102 -8.33 21.73 12.09
C GLU A 102 -6.96 21.74 11.38
N GLN A 103 -5.91 22.25 12.05
CA GLN A 103 -4.56 22.23 11.49
C GLN A 103 -4.06 20.78 11.28
N LEU A 104 -4.21 19.92 12.28
CA LEU A 104 -3.81 18.51 12.18
C LEU A 104 -4.61 17.77 11.10
N LEU A 105 -5.90 18.07 10.93
CA LEU A 105 -6.71 17.50 9.87
C LEU A 105 -6.25 17.96 8.48
N ALA A 106 -5.84 19.22 8.33
CA ALA A 106 -5.27 19.72 7.08
C ALA A 106 -3.93 19.05 6.74
N GLU A 107 -3.05 18.87 7.74
CA GLU A 107 -1.79 18.13 7.59
C GLU A 107 -2.04 16.65 7.22
N ALA A 108 -2.99 16.02 7.91
CA ALA A 108 -3.38 14.63 7.64
C ALA A 108 -3.99 14.45 6.24
N GLU A 109 -4.76 15.42 5.73
CA GLU A 109 -5.26 15.39 4.34
C GLU A 109 -4.12 15.42 3.31
N GLY A 110 -3.06 16.19 3.57
CA GLY A 110 -1.85 16.19 2.73
C GLY A 110 -1.20 14.81 2.68
N HIS A 111 -1.08 14.13 3.82
CA HIS A 111 -0.58 12.74 3.86
C HIS A 111 -1.55 11.76 3.20
N ALA A 112 -2.86 11.93 3.37
CA ALA A 112 -3.87 11.11 2.69
C ALA A 112 -3.79 11.24 1.17
N GLN A 113 -3.49 12.44 0.65
CA GLN A 113 -3.24 12.59 -0.77
C GLN A 113 -2.00 11.81 -1.22
N GLY A 114 -0.90 11.87 -0.48
CA GLY A 114 0.29 11.05 -0.74
C GLY A 114 -0.02 9.55 -0.78
N VAL A 115 -0.84 9.06 0.15
CA VAL A 115 -1.29 7.66 0.16
C VAL A 115 -2.12 7.30 -1.09
N ARG A 116 -3.02 8.18 -1.56
CA ARG A 116 -3.78 7.97 -2.80
C ARG A 116 -2.84 7.89 -4.02
N ASP A 117 -1.81 8.73 -4.05
CA ASP A 117 -0.82 8.73 -5.14
C ASP A 117 -0.01 7.42 -5.14
N THR A 118 0.41 6.94 -3.97
CA THR A 118 1.05 5.62 -3.79
C THR A 118 0.14 4.49 -4.26
N VAL A 119 -1.14 4.48 -3.87
CA VAL A 119 -2.13 3.46 -4.32
C VAL A 119 -2.26 3.45 -5.85
N SER A 120 -2.27 4.63 -6.47
CA SER A 120 -2.33 4.79 -7.92
C SER A 120 -1.08 4.23 -8.60
N ALA A 121 0.11 4.53 -8.06
CA ALA A 121 1.38 4.02 -8.56
C ALA A 121 1.46 2.49 -8.46
N ILE A 122 1.17 1.92 -7.28
CA ILE A 122 1.15 0.47 -7.06
C ILE A 122 0.17 -0.21 -8.02
N SER A 123 -1.02 0.38 -8.25
CA SER A 123 -2.01 -0.19 -9.17
C SER A 123 -1.51 -0.27 -10.60
N ARG A 124 -0.76 0.74 -11.08
CA ARG A 124 -0.12 0.69 -12.40
C ARG A 124 0.95 -0.40 -12.47
N MET A 125 1.75 -0.54 -11.42
CA MET A 125 2.81 -1.56 -11.36
C MET A 125 2.23 -2.98 -11.34
N ILE A 126 1.12 -3.21 -10.63
CA ILE A 126 0.40 -4.50 -10.64
C ILE A 126 0.00 -4.89 -12.06
N VAL A 127 -0.55 -3.96 -12.84
CA VAL A 127 -0.96 -4.22 -14.23
C VAL A 127 0.26 -4.54 -15.09
N ALA A 128 1.32 -3.73 -15.02
CA ALA A 128 2.53 -3.95 -15.80
C ALA A 128 3.20 -5.30 -15.50
N HIS A 129 3.33 -5.67 -14.23
CA HIS A 129 3.90 -6.98 -13.85
C HIS A 129 2.98 -8.15 -14.24
N ALA A 130 1.66 -7.97 -14.25
CA ALA A 130 0.74 -9.00 -14.70
C ALA A 130 0.88 -9.24 -16.22
N GLU A 131 1.02 -8.18 -17.01
CA GLU A 131 1.28 -8.29 -18.46
C GLU A 131 2.61 -9.00 -18.76
N GLU A 132 3.67 -8.68 -18.01
CA GLU A 132 4.97 -9.36 -18.10
C GLU A 132 4.89 -10.83 -17.70
N ALA A 133 4.15 -11.15 -16.63
CA ALA A 133 3.93 -12.52 -16.20
C ALA A 133 3.19 -13.34 -17.27
N GLU A 134 2.17 -12.79 -17.92
CA GLU A 134 1.47 -13.47 -19.02
C GLU A 134 2.38 -13.66 -20.24
N ALA A 135 3.21 -12.67 -20.59
CA ALA A 135 4.20 -12.84 -21.65
C ALA A 135 5.20 -13.96 -21.33
N LEU A 136 5.72 -14.01 -20.09
CA LEU A 136 6.60 -15.08 -19.63
C LEU A 136 5.95 -16.46 -19.71
N LYS A 137 4.68 -16.59 -19.29
CA LYS A 137 3.91 -17.85 -19.41
C LYS A 137 3.84 -18.32 -20.86
N VAL A 138 3.56 -17.42 -21.80
CA VAL A 138 3.52 -17.73 -23.24
C VAL A 138 4.88 -18.25 -23.74
N PHE A 139 5.99 -17.58 -23.41
CA PHE A 139 7.33 -18.03 -23.80
C PHE A 139 7.70 -19.38 -23.16
N ILE A 140 7.39 -19.57 -21.88
CA ILE A 140 7.68 -20.82 -21.16
C ILE A 140 6.88 -21.97 -21.80
N GLN A 141 5.59 -21.75 -22.03
CA GLN A 141 4.71 -22.74 -22.63
C GLN A 141 5.16 -23.12 -24.04
N ALA A 142 5.36 -22.13 -24.91
CA ALA A 142 5.81 -22.36 -26.29
C ALA A 142 7.14 -23.14 -26.34
N GLY A 143 8.10 -22.78 -25.49
CA GLY A 143 9.39 -23.47 -25.45
C GLY A 143 9.31 -24.90 -24.92
N ARG A 144 8.44 -25.16 -23.94
CA ARG A 144 8.20 -26.53 -23.44
C ARG A 144 7.53 -27.39 -24.50
N GLU A 145 6.42 -26.91 -25.06
CA GLU A 145 5.68 -27.63 -26.11
C GLU A 145 6.58 -27.92 -27.31
N PHE A 146 7.40 -26.95 -27.74
CA PHE A 146 8.35 -27.14 -28.84
C PHE A 146 9.37 -28.26 -28.55
N LEU A 147 9.92 -28.34 -27.33
CA LEU A 147 10.88 -29.38 -26.94
C LEU A 147 10.24 -30.76 -26.81
N GLU A 148 8.96 -30.82 -26.44
CA GLU A 148 8.15 -32.04 -26.35
C GLU A 148 7.76 -32.56 -27.73
N GLU A 149 7.30 -31.67 -28.62
CA GLU A 149 6.92 -31.99 -30.01
C GLU A 149 8.12 -32.35 -30.88
N ASN A 150 9.32 -31.87 -30.52
CA ASN A 150 10.55 -32.11 -31.26
C ASN A 150 11.60 -32.80 -30.36
N PRO A 151 11.45 -34.08 -30.03
CA PRO A 151 12.33 -34.77 -29.08
C PRO A 151 13.77 -34.90 -29.56
N LEU A 152 13.99 -34.94 -30.88
CA LEU A 152 15.32 -35.09 -31.51
C LEU A 152 16.00 -33.75 -31.83
N ILE A 153 15.36 -32.61 -31.57
CA ILE A 153 15.96 -31.31 -31.95
C ILE A 153 17.13 -30.96 -31.03
N GLY A 154 18.27 -30.65 -31.64
CA GLY A 154 19.50 -30.28 -30.92
C GLY A 154 20.03 -31.38 -30.00
N THR A 155 19.72 -32.65 -30.29
CA THR A 155 20.31 -33.81 -29.62
C THR A 155 21.58 -34.25 -30.34
N VAL A 156 22.63 -34.55 -29.58
CA VAL A 156 23.90 -35.08 -30.10
C VAL A 156 23.73 -36.57 -30.40
N ALA A 157 24.17 -37.02 -31.58
CA ALA A 157 24.16 -38.43 -31.93
C ALA A 157 25.13 -39.24 -31.03
N GLU A 158 24.80 -40.51 -30.75
CA GLU A 158 25.69 -41.39 -29.98
C GLU A 158 27.07 -41.49 -30.64
N GLY A 159 28.11 -41.10 -29.89
CA GLY A 159 29.50 -41.14 -30.35
C GLY A 159 30.06 -39.84 -30.93
N GLU A 160 29.25 -38.79 -31.08
CA GLU A 160 29.72 -37.48 -31.52
C GLU A 160 30.01 -36.54 -30.34
N ILE A 161 31.09 -35.75 -30.45
CA ILE A 161 31.41 -34.69 -29.49
C ILE A 161 30.95 -33.37 -30.10
N GLU A 162 29.80 -32.87 -29.63
CA GLU A 162 29.31 -31.54 -29.97
C GLU A 162 29.51 -30.59 -28.79
N PHE A 163 30.12 -29.43 -29.06
CA PHE A 163 30.46 -28.43 -28.04
C PHE A 163 29.31 -27.46 -27.75
N ASP A 164 28.42 -27.21 -28.72
CA ASP A 164 27.21 -26.43 -28.50
C ASP A 164 26.03 -27.37 -28.20
N ARG A 165 25.24 -27.03 -27.20
CA ARG A 165 24.10 -27.83 -26.74
C ARG A 165 22.84 -26.98 -26.71
N PRO A 166 22.26 -26.63 -27.88
CA PRO A 166 21.16 -25.68 -27.98
C PRO A 166 19.92 -26.13 -27.21
N ARG A 167 19.63 -27.45 -27.18
CA ARG A 167 18.53 -28.02 -26.39
C ARG A 167 18.69 -27.77 -24.89
N GLU A 168 19.87 -28.06 -24.34
CA GLU A 168 20.17 -27.82 -22.92
C GLU A 168 20.17 -26.33 -22.58
N ARG A 169 20.68 -25.49 -23.48
CA ARG A 169 20.65 -24.02 -23.34
C ARG A 169 19.22 -23.49 -23.31
N LEU A 170 18.33 -23.98 -24.17
CA LEU A 170 16.91 -23.62 -24.14
C LEU A 170 16.26 -24.08 -22.85
N ALA A 171 16.47 -25.34 -22.43
CA ALA A 171 15.91 -25.86 -21.18
C ALA A 171 16.32 -24.99 -19.97
N ARG A 172 17.60 -24.60 -19.89
CA ARG A 172 18.10 -23.67 -18.87
C ARG A 172 17.46 -22.30 -18.96
N LYS A 173 17.27 -21.76 -20.17
CA LYS A 173 16.59 -20.49 -20.39
C LYS A 173 15.14 -20.55 -19.91
N LEU A 174 14.41 -21.62 -20.20
CA LEU A 174 13.04 -21.83 -19.72
C LEU A 174 12.96 -21.92 -18.19
N ALA A 175 13.94 -22.56 -17.55
CA ALA A 175 14.05 -22.58 -16.09
C ALA A 175 14.25 -21.16 -15.52
N ASN A 176 15.14 -20.36 -16.12
CA ASN A 176 15.36 -18.97 -15.70
C ASN A 176 14.11 -18.10 -15.91
N LEU A 177 13.40 -18.26 -17.03
CA LEU A 177 12.13 -17.55 -17.28
C LEU A 177 11.07 -17.95 -16.25
N ALA A 178 11.00 -19.23 -15.85
CA ALA A 178 10.09 -19.68 -14.80
C ALA A 178 10.43 -19.09 -13.42
N THR A 179 11.72 -18.98 -13.08
CA THR A 179 12.16 -18.27 -11.87
C THR A 179 11.77 -16.80 -11.91
N LEU A 180 11.95 -16.13 -13.06
CA LEU A 180 11.54 -14.74 -13.24
C LEU A 180 10.02 -14.58 -13.09
N LEU A 181 9.23 -15.48 -13.69
CA LEU A 181 7.77 -15.50 -13.56
C LEU A 181 7.34 -15.59 -12.09
N ALA A 182 7.90 -16.54 -11.34
CA ALA A 182 7.59 -16.70 -9.91
C ALA A 182 7.94 -15.43 -9.11
N SER A 183 9.04 -14.75 -9.46
CA SER A 183 9.40 -13.46 -8.87
C SER A 183 8.34 -12.38 -9.15
N HIS A 184 7.91 -12.22 -10.41
CA HIS A 184 6.86 -11.25 -10.76
C HIS A 184 5.53 -11.54 -10.03
N GLU A 185 5.13 -12.81 -9.93
CA GLU A 185 3.89 -13.22 -9.23
C GLU A 185 3.96 -12.92 -7.74
N LEU A 186 5.12 -13.14 -7.10
CA LEU A 186 5.35 -12.77 -5.71
C LEU A 186 5.30 -11.25 -5.51
N SER A 187 5.98 -10.48 -6.36
CA SER A 187 5.95 -9.01 -6.30
C SER A 187 4.53 -8.48 -6.48
N VAL A 188 3.73 -9.03 -7.39
CA VAL A 188 2.31 -8.66 -7.57
C VAL A 188 1.50 -8.94 -6.30
N SER A 189 1.75 -10.07 -5.65
CA SER A 189 1.06 -10.43 -4.40
C SER A 189 1.42 -9.46 -3.27
N GLN A 190 2.70 -9.11 -3.13
CA GLN A 190 3.16 -8.11 -2.16
C GLN A 190 2.57 -6.72 -2.44
N MET A 191 2.57 -6.29 -3.71
CA MET A 191 1.97 -5.03 -4.12
C MET A 191 0.47 -4.96 -3.81
N LYS A 192 -0.28 -6.05 -4.05
CA LYS A 192 -1.71 -6.13 -3.71
C LYS A 192 -1.94 -5.97 -2.20
N LEU A 193 -1.10 -6.60 -1.39
CA LEU A 193 -1.16 -6.46 0.07
C LEU A 193 -0.87 -5.02 0.51
N SER A 194 0.23 -4.43 0.03
CA SER A 194 0.59 -3.03 0.35
C SER A 194 -0.52 -2.05 -0.08
N ARG A 195 -1.14 -2.27 -1.25
CA ARG A 195 -2.27 -1.47 -1.71
C ARG A 195 -3.48 -1.60 -0.77
N ALA A 196 -3.80 -2.82 -0.33
CA ALA A 196 -4.91 -3.04 0.59
C ALA A 196 -4.70 -2.32 1.93
N GLN A 197 -3.48 -2.38 2.47
CA GLN A 197 -3.11 -1.66 3.70
C GLN A 197 -3.22 -0.13 3.54
N ALA A 198 -2.79 0.40 2.40
CA ALA A 198 -2.90 1.82 2.10
C ALA A 198 -4.37 2.28 1.97
N LEU A 199 -5.23 1.47 1.35
CA LEU A 199 -6.67 1.74 1.26
C LEU A 199 -7.35 1.70 2.63
N ASP A 200 -7.04 0.70 3.46
CA ASP A 200 -7.53 0.61 4.84
C ASP A 200 -7.17 1.87 5.66
N MET A 201 -5.95 2.39 5.49
CA MET A 201 -5.54 3.63 6.14
C MET A 201 -6.34 4.86 5.67
N LEU A 202 -6.67 4.94 4.38
CA LEU A 202 -7.53 6.00 3.85
C LEU A 202 -8.96 5.92 4.40
N ASP A 203 -9.50 4.71 4.53
CA ASP A 203 -10.83 4.49 5.09
C ASP A 203 -10.88 4.90 6.57
N ARG A 204 -9.86 4.56 7.37
CA ARG A 204 -9.73 4.99 8.77
C ARG A 204 -9.60 6.50 8.91
N PHE A 205 -8.82 7.14 8.05
CA PHE A 205 -8.73 8.59 8.03
C PHE A 205 -10.10 9.22 7.72
N ARG A 206 -10.81 8.67 6.72
CA ARG A 206 -12.16 9.12 6.38
C ARG A 206 -13.15 8.95 7.54
N GLU A 207 -13.11 7.82 8.24
CA GLU A 207 -13.93 7.59 9.44
C GLU A 207 -13.61 8.64 10.52
N THR A 208 -12.31 8.92 10.73
CA THR A 208 -11.84 9.95 11.67
C THR A 208 -12.45 11.31 11.37
N VAL A 209 -12.39 11.74 10.11
CA VAL A 209 -12.88 13.05 9.66
C VAL A 209 -14.41 13.14 9.67
N THR A 210 -15.10 12.08 9.23
CA THR A 210 -16.55 12.13 8.94
C THR A 210 -17.44 11.72 10.10
N VAL A 211 -16.93 10.91 11.03
CA VAL A 211 -17.70 10.41 12.18
C VAL A 211 -17.10 10.98 13.46
N LEU A 212 -15.82 10.73 13.69
CA LEU A 212 -15.22 10.87 15.02
C LEU A 212 -15.03 12.33 15.42
N VAL A 213 -14.44 13.13 14.54
CA VAL A 213 -14.24 14.57 14.75
C VAL A 213 -15.58 15.30 14.96
N PRO A 214 -16.63 15.09 14.13
CA PRO A 214 -17.94 15.69 14.35
C PRO A 214 -18.58 15.34 15.69
N VAL A 215 -18.57 14.05 16.07
CA VAL A 215 -19.15 13.61 17.35
C VAL A 215 -18.41 14.25 18.52
N TRP A 216 -17.07 14.28 18.48
CA TRP A 216 -16.29 14.98 19.50
C TRP A 216 -16.62 16.47 19.57
N ARG A 217 -16.73 17.17 18.42
CA ARG A 217 -17.10 18.59 18.39
C ARG A 217 -18.45 18.83 19.05
N GLN A 218 -19.44 17.98 18.76
CA GLN A 218 -20.78 18.08 19.32
C GLN A 218 -20.79 17.84 20.85
N HIS A 219 -20.14 16.78 21.31
CA HIS A 219 -20.05 16.48 22.75
C HIS A 219 -19.35 17.61 23.51
N THR A 220 -18.21 18.08 23.02
CA THR A 220 -17.45 19.15 23.67
C THR A 220 -18.19 20.48 23.65
N LEU A 221 -18.85 20.82 22.55
CA LEU A 221 -19.68 22.03 22.46
C LEU A 221 -20.82 22.01 23.48
N THR A 222 -21.53 20.89 23.58
CA THR A 222 -22.62 20.71 24.55
C THR A 222 -22.16 20.97 25.99
N LEU A 223 -20.95 20.53 26.33
CA LEU A 223 -20.39 20.73 27.66
C LEU A 223 -20.06 22.19 27.96
N ILE A 224 -19.50 22.92 26.99
CA ILE A 224 -19.11 24.32 27.21
C ILE A 224 -20.31 25.28 27.19
N THR A 225 -21.42 24.93 26.54
CA THR A 225 -22.63 25.77 26.48
C THR A 225 -23.59 25.53 27.66
N THR A 226 -23.44 24.44 28.40
CA THR A 226 -24.32 24.11 29.52
C THR A 226 -24.02 24.98 30.75
N LYS A 227 -24.92 25.91 31.08
CA LYS A 227 -24.77 26.87 32.19
C LYS A 227 -24.70 26.23 33.58
N HIS A 228 -25.36 25.08 33.80
CA HIS A 228 -25.35 24.34 35.05
C HIS A 228 -24.97 22.88 34.80
N MET A 229 -23.66 22.59 34.74
CA MET A 229 -23.18 21.21 34.70
C MET A 229 -23.25 20.61 36.09
N SER A 230 -24.07 19.58 36.27
CA SER A 230 -24.00 18.74 37.47
C SER A 230 -22.79 17.80 37.38
N PRO A 231 -22.21 17.35 38.51
CA PRO A 231 -21.15 16.34 38.50
C PRO A 231 -21.52 15.06 37.71
N ALA A 232 -22.79 14.64 37.78
CA ALA A 232 -23.31 13.51 37.02
C ALA A 232 -23.31 13.75 35.49
N MET A 233 -23.56 14.99 35.04
CA MET A 233 -23.46 15.35 33.62
C MET A 233 -22.02 15.33 33.12
N VAL A 234 -21.06 15.74 33.96
CA VAL A 234 -19.63 15.66 33.63
C VAL A 234 -19.19 14.20 33.52
N GLU A 235 -19.59 13.37 34.47
CA GLU A 235 -19.26 11.94 34.48
C GLU A 235 -19.87 11.19 33.29
N ALA A 236 -21.14 11.46 32.95
CA ALA A 236 -21.79 10.89 31.78
C ALA A 236 -21.08 11.30 30.48
N ALA A 237 -20.66 12.56 30.38
CA ALA A 237 -19.93 13.04 29.22
C ALA A 237 -18.51 12.48 29.13
N SER A 238 -17.81 12.31 30.26
CA SER A 238 -16.53 11.60 30.32
C SER A 238 -16.67 10.15 29.88
N LYS A 239 -17.71 9.43 30.34
CA LYS A 239 -18.00 8.06 29.89
C LYS A 239 -18.30 8.00 28.39
N ALA A 240 -19.09 8.92 27.86
CA ALA A 240 -19.37 9.02 26.42
C ALA A 240 -18.09 9.31 25.61
N HIS A 241 -17.22 10.18 26.12
CA HIS A 241 -15.92 10.48 25.51
C HIS A 241 -14.96 9.27 25.55
N GLN A 242 -14.89 8.55 26.68
CA GLN A 242 -14.10 7.33 26.80
C GLN A 242 -14.62 6.21 25.91
N ALA A 243 -15.94 6.03 25.80
CA ALA A 243 -16.54 5.07 24.88
C ALA A 243 -16.23 5.41 23.41
N LEU A 244 -16.27 6.70 23.06
CA LEU A 244 -15.82 7.17 21.74
C LEU A 244 -14.34 6.83 21.51
N MET A 245 -13.46 7.15 22.47
CA MET A 245 -12.01 6.87 22.37
C MET A 245 -11.68 5.37 22.33
N ALA A 246 -12.48 4.54 23.01
CA ALA A 246 -12.33 3.09 23.02
C ALA A 246 -12.77 2.48 21.68
N SER A 247 -13.96 2.83 21.20
CA SER A 247 -14.45 2.43 19.86
C SER A 247 -13.49 2.88 18.74
N LEU A 248 -12.85 4.03 18.94
CA LEU A 248 -11.84 4.62 18.05
C LEU A 248 -10.51 3.85 18.08
N SER A 249 -10.01 3.50 19.26
CA SER A 249 -8.81 2.65 19.38
C SER A 249 -9.05 1.27 18.78
N GLU A 250 -10.28 0.75 18.91
CA GLU A 250 -10.68 -0.53 18.34
C GLU A 250 -10.80 -0.48 16.80
N SER A 251 -11.38 0.57 16.22
CA SER A 251 -11.41 0.74 14.74
C SER A 251 -10.01 0.93 14.13
N LEU A 252 -9.05 1.41 14.92
CA LEU A 252 -7.63 1.44 14.55
C LEU A 252 -6.87 0.12 14.77
N ASN A 253 -7.40 -0.81 15.56
CA ASN A 253 -6.72 -2.07 15.88
C ASN A 253 -7.34 -3.29 15.17
N GLY A 254 -8.61 -3.25 14.78
CA GLY A 254 -9.20 -4.18 13.80
C GLY A 254 -8.84 -3.69 12.40
N VAL A 255 -8.20 -4.45 11.50
CA VAL A 255 -8.32 -5.87 11.20
C VAL A 255 -6.92 -6.46 11.03
N LYS A 256 -6.44 -7.22 12.03
CA LYS A 256 -5.37 -8.20 11.81
C LYS A 256 -6.02 -9.45 11.20
N HIS A 257 -5.89 -9.62 9.89
CA HIS A 257 -6.11 -10.90 9.21
C HIS A 257 -4.84 -11.27 8.47
#